data_AF-A0A956Z319-F1
#
_entry.id   AF-A0A956Z319-F1
#
_cell.length_a   1.000
_cell.length_b   1.000
_cell.length_c   1.000
_cell.angle_alpha   90.00
_cell.angle_beta   90.00
_cell.angle_gamma   90.00
#
_symmetry.space_group_name_H-M   'P 1'
#
loop_
_entity.id
_entity.type
_entity.pdbx_description
1 polymer ?
#
loop_
_entity_poly.entity_id
_entity_poly.type
_entity_poly.pdbx_seq_one_letter_code
_entity_poly.pdbx_strand_id
1 'polypeptide(L)' 'ELAEREGIAPSYMTRVLRLTLLAPNIVEAILNGQQGPEVTLARMLEPFPIDWAAQVQTFSMDGI' A
#
# COMPACT_ATOMS: atom_id res chain seq x y z
N GLU A 1 1.57 3.68 22.46
CA GLU A 1 0.17 3.24 22.66
C GLU A 1 -0.33 2.23 21.63
N LEU A 2 -0.60 2.57 20.35
CA LEU A 2 -1.17 1.59 19.39
C LEU A 2 -0.20 0.45 19.02
N ALA A 3 1.03 0.76 18.61
CA ALA A 3 2.01 -0.27 18.25
C ALA A 3 2.37 -1.20 19.41
N GLU A 4 2.43 -0.66 20.63
CA GLU A 4 2.66 -1.42 21.86
C GLU A 4 1.49 -2.35 22.18
N ARG A 5 0.24 -1.89 22.01
CA ARG A 5 -0.97 -2.70 22.18
C ARG A 5 -1.02 -3.86 21.18
N GLU A 6 -0.65 -3.60 19.93
CA GLU A 6 -0.61 -4.60 18.86
C GLU A 6 0.65 -5.49 18.91
N GLY A 7 1.59 -5.22 19.83
CA GLY A 7 2.82 -6.00 19.98
C GLY A 7 3.77 -5.91 18.78
N ILE A 8 3.67 -4.86 17.96
CA ILE A 8 4.49 -4.66 16.75
C ILE A 8 5.42 -3.47 16.88
N ALA A 9 6.50 -3.50 16.11
CA ALA A 9 7.44 -2.39 16.06
C ALA A 9 6.74 -1.10 15.59
N PRO A 10 6.95 0.06 16.25
CA PRO A 10 6.38 1.33 15.83
C PRO A 10 6.70 1.68 14.36
N SER A 11 7.91 1.36 13.89
CA SER A 11 8.31 1.56 12.49
C SER A 11 7.48 0.71 11.51
N TYR A 12 7.12 -0.52 11.90
CA TYR A 12 6.26 -1.38 11.11
C TYR A 12 4.83 -0.85 11.07
N MET A 13 4.29 -0.43 12.23
CA MET A 13 2.98 0.23 12.30
C MET A 13 2.90 1.44 11.35
N THR A 14 3.92 2.31 11.35
CA THR A 14 3.96 3.47 10.44
C THR A 14 3.95 3.05 8.97
N ARG A 15 4.64 1.97 8.60
CA ARG A 15 4.63 1.45 7.22
C ARG A 15 3.25 0.93 6.82
N VAL A 16 2.56 0.22 7.73
CA VAL A 16 1.19 -0.26 7.52
C VAL A 16 0.22 0.91 7.40
N LEU A 17 0.30 1.90 8.30
CA LEU A 17 -0.55 3.09 8.26
C LEU A 17 -0.37 3.91 6.97
N ARG A 18 0.83 3.90 6.37
CA ARG A 18 1.05 4.57 5.07
C ARG A 18 0.18 3.97 3.96
N LEU A 19 -0.21 2.70 4.04
CA LEU A 19 -1.09 2.06 3.06
C LEU A 19 -2.48 2.72 3.01
N THR A 20 -2.88 3.49 4.02
CA THR A 20 -4.11 4.29 3.99
C THR A 20 -4.05 5.46 2.99
N LEU A 21 -2.86 5.77 2.45
CA LEU A 21 -2.64 6.82 1.43
C LEU A 21 -2.73 6.29 -0.02
N LEU A 22 -3.06 5.01 -0.20
CA LEU A 22 -3.22 4.42 -1.53
C LEU A 22 -4.37 5.07 -2.30
N ALA A 23 -4.21 5.18 -3.61
CA ALA A 23 -5.27 5.63 -4.50
C ALA A 23 -6.47 4.67 -4.41
N PRO A 24 -7.72 5.19 -4.45
CA PRO A 24 -8.92 4.37 -4.33
C PRO A 24 -9.00 3.20 -5.33
N ASN A 25 -8.64 3.42 -6.60
CA ASN A 25 -8.66 2.38 -7.64
C ASN A 25 -7.66 1.24 -7.34
N ILE A 26 -6.50 1.54 -6.74
CA ILE A 26 -5.53 0.51 -6.30
C ILE A 26 -6.12 -0.31 -5.16
N VAL A 27 -6.79 0.33 -4.19
CA VAL A 27 -7.46 -0.37 -3.09
C VAL A 27 -8.56 -1.28 -3.64
N GLU A 28 -9.39 -0.80 -4.55
CA GLU A 28 -10.43 -1.58 -5.22
C GLU A 28 -9.84 -2.78 -5.97
N ALA A 29 -8.78 -2.57 -6.75
CA ALA A 29 -8.11 -3.65 -7.47
C ALA A 29 -7.57 -4.74 -6.52
N ILE A 30 -6.99 -4.35 -5.39
CA ILE A 30 -6.50 -5.30 -4.38
C ILE A 30 -7.64 -6.09 -3.75
N LEU A 31 -8.74 -5.42 -3.40
CA LEU A 31 -9.92 -6.06 -2.81
C LEU A 31 -10.60 -7.02 -3.80
N ASN A 32 -10.55 -6.69 -5.10
CA ASN A 32 -11.10 -7.53 -6.17
C ASN A 32 -10.14 -8.64 -6.63
N GLY A 33 -8.92 -8.73 -6.09
CA GLY A 33 -7.93 -9.72 -6.53
C GLY A 33 -7.39 -9.46 -7.94
N GLN A 34 -7.50 -8.22 -8.43
CA GLN A 34 -7.08 -7.78 -9.77
C GLN A 34 -5.65 -7.23 -9.78
N GLN A 35 -4.99 -7.18 -8.62
CA GLN A 35 -3.60 -6.78 -8.54
C GLN A 35 -2.69 -7.80 -9.24
N GLY A 36 -1.73 -7.31 -10.02
CA GLY A 36 -0.70 -8.15 -10.64
C GLY A 36 0.18 -8.84 -9.58
N PRO A 37 0.87 -9.95 -9.92
CA PRO A 37 1.68 -10.73 -8.96
C PRO A 37 2.82 -9.93 -8.32
N GLU A 38 3.25 -8.85 -8.98
CA GLU A 38 4.31 -7.94 -8.49
C GLU A 38 3.83 -6.99 -7.37
N VAL A 39 2.51 -6.83 -7.20
CA VAL A 39 1.90 -5.98 -6.17
C VAL A 39 1.78 -6.76 -4.86
N THR A 40 2.92 -6.98 -4.22
CA THR A 40 3.00 -7.69 -2.93
C THR A 40 2.97 -6.73 -1.74
N LEU A 41 2.53 -7.22 -0.58
CA LEU A 41 2.58 -6.43 0.66
C LEU A 41 4.01 -5.93 0.97
N ALA A 42 5.03 -6.76 0.73
CA ALA A 42 6.42 -6.39 0.95
C ALA A 42 6.80 -5.14 0.14
N ARG A 43 6.46 -5.12 -1.15
CA ARG A 43 6.66 -3.97 -2.05
C ARG A 43 5.86 -2.75 -1.58
N MET A 44 4.59 -2.93 -1.21
CA MET A 44 3.74 -1.81 -0.77
C MET A 44 4.19 -1.17 0.55
N LEU A 45 4.90 -1.92 1.40
CA LEU A 45 5.50 -1.38 2.62
C LEU A 45 6.81 -0.60 2.36
N GLU A 46 7.33 -0.55 1.14
CA GLU A 46 8.40 0.37 0.71
C GLU A 46 7.86 1.77 0.39
N PRO A 47 8.65 2.85 0.56
CA PRO A 47 8.22 4.20 0.18
C PRO A 47 7.62 4.28 -1.21
N PHE A 48 6.46 4.92 -1.32
CA PHE A 48 5.73 5.16 -2.56
C PHE A 48 5.25 6.62 -2.61
N PRO A 49 5.00 7.18 -3.80
CA PRO A 49 4.60 8.58 -3.94
C PRO A 49 3.22 8.84 -3.31
N ILE A 50 3.02 10.05 -2.77
CA ILE A 50 1.70 10.46 -2.26
C ILE A 50 0.72 10.79 -3.40
N ASP A 51 1.24 11.20 -4.55
CA ASP A 51 0.45 11.46 -5.74
C ASP A 51 -0.11 10.16 -6.33
N TRP A 52 -1.43 10.12 -6.52
CA TRP A 52 -2.13 8.91 -6.98
C TRP A 52 -1.75 8.49 -8.40
N ALA A 53 -1.54 9.44 -9.32
CA ALA A 53 -1.14 9.10 -10.69
C ALA A 53 0.28 8.49 -10.73
N ALA A 54 1.16 8.94 -9.84
CA ALA A 54 2.48 8.35 -9.66
C ALA A 54 2.42 6.97 -8.96
N GLN A 55 1.44 6.74 -8.08
CA GLN A 55 1.25 5.42 -7.44
C GLN A 55 0.86 4.34 -8.47
N VAL A 56 -0.04 4.66 -9.40
CA VAL A 56 -0.45 3.72 -10.47
C VAL A 56 0.76 3.23 -11.25
N GLN A 57 1.65 4.14 -11.65
CA GLN A 57 2.90 3.80 -12.32
C GLN A 57 3.85 2.98 -11.42
N THR A 58 3.95 3.34 -10.14
CA THR A 58 4.82 2.65 -9.16
C THR A 58 4.42 1.19 -8.96
N PHE A 59 3.11 0.89 -9.00
CA PHE A 59 2.59 -0.46 -8.84
C PHE A 59 2.27 -1.15 -10.17
N SER A 60 2.59 -0.52 -11.31
CA SER A 60 2.30 -1.04 -12.65
C SER A 60 0.83 -1.42 -12.82
N MET A 61 -0.07 -0.60 -12.26
CA MET A 61 -1.53 -0.78 -12.29
C MET A 61 -2.17 0.05 -13.42
N ASP A 62 -1.44 0.22 -14.53
CA ASP A 62 -1.89 1.03 -15.65
C ASP A 62 -3.13 0.42 -16.31
N GLY A 63 -4.19 1.20 -16.45
CA GLY A 63 -5.44 0.76 -17.09
C GLY A 63 -6.52 0.23 -16.14
N ILE A 64 -6.36 0.40 -14.82
CA ILE A 64 -7.42 0.24 -13.82
C ILE A 64 -8.03 1.59 -13.44
#